data_AF-A0A349WBC5-F1
#
_entry.id   AF-A0A349WBC5-F1
#
_cell.length_a   1.000
_cell.length_b   1.000
_cell.length_c   1.000
_cell.angle_alpha   90.00
_cell.angle_beta   90.00
_cell.angle_gamma   90.00
#
_symmetry.space_group_name_H-M   'P 1'
#
loop_
_entity.id
_entity.type
_entity.pdbx_description
1 polymer ?
#
loop_
_entity_poly.entity_id
_entity_poly.type
_entity_poly.pdbx_seq_one_letter_code
_entity_poly.pdbx_strand_id
1 'polypeptide(L)'
;ALAAPHVGQPFARSDAPLFTPASPLNPRWSPAVRQRLQARYGSLAAPLCAGAQDEDLECIAGTQTLWIELALAARHEAVEHLDDLLLRRTRLGLLLAHGALQHLPRIRQLCAPHLGWSDARWQEETARYRALIAAHYQLPGAKPPEFE
;
A
#
# COMPACT_ATOMS: atom_id res chain seq x y z
N ALA A 1 -19.87 -0.21 -8.87
CA ALA A 1 -19.65 -0.05 -10.31
C ALA A 1 -18.63 1.06 -10.60
N LEU A 2 -17.37 0.91 -10.14
CA LEU A 2 -16.32 1.95 -10.28
C LEU A 2 -15.41 1.77 -11.50
N ALA A 3 -15.49 0.65 -12.22
CA ALA A 3 -14.64 0.34 -13.38
C ALA A 3 -15.25 0.74 -14.74
N ALA A 4 -16.42 1.38 -14.76
CA ALA A 4 -17.25 1.47 -15.97
C ALA A 4 -17.33 2.81 -16.74
N PRO A 5 -16.55 3.89 -16.47
CA PRO A 5 -16.75 5.13 -17.23
C PRO A 5 -16.43 5.00 -18.73
N HIS A 6 -15.68 3.95 -19.11
CA HIS A 6 -15.27 3.71 -20.49
C HIS A 6 -15.96 2.52 -21.17
N VAL A 7 -16.81 1.78 -20.46
CA VAL A 7 -17.52 0.63 -21.06
C VAL A 7 -18.56 1.14 -22.05
N GLY A 8 -18.46 0.69 -23.31
CA GLY A 8 -19.36 1.09 -24.39
C GLY A 8 -19.07 2.45 -25.03
N GLN A 9 -17.99 3.14 -24.61
CA GLN A 9 -17.55 4.38 -25.24
C GLN A 9 -16.72 4.07 -26.52
N PRO A 10 -16.93 4.78 -27.64
CA PRO A 10 -16.10 4.61 -28.83
C PRO A 10 -14.67 5.04 -28.52
N PHE A 11 -13.69 4.28 -29.02
CA PHE A 11 -12.29 4.70 -28.93
C PHE A 11 -12.06 5.91 -29.84
N ALA A 12 -11.59 7.00 -29.26
CA ALA A 12 -11.10 8.16 -29.98
C ALA A 12 -9.62 8.37 -29.64
N ARG A 13 -8.76 8.42 -30.66
CA ARG A 13 -7.34 8.72 -30.47
C ARG A 13 -7.20 10.18 -30.03
N SER A 14 -6.50 10.40 -28.92
CA SER A 14 -6.12 11.72 -28.45
C SER A 14 -4.65 11.96 -28.74
N ASP A 15 -4.32 13.14 -29.26
CA ASP A 15 -2.94 13.61 -29.41
C ASP A 15 -2.45 14.36 -28.15
N ALA A 16 -3.23 14.33 -27.06
CA ALA A 16 -2.80 14.88 -25.78
C ALA A 16 -1.53 14.16 -25.29
N PRO A 17 -0.60 14.88 -24.64
CA PRO A 17 0.62 14.28 -24.10
C PRO A 17 0.26 13.19 -23.08
N LEU A 18 0.80 11.99 -23.31
CA LEU A 18 0.59 10.83 -22.42
C LEU A 18 1.24 11.04 -21.05
N PHE A 19 2.40 11.69 -21.01
CA PHE A 19 3.13 11.99 -19.79
C PHE A 19 2.98 13.47 -19.44
N THR A 20 2.46 13.73 -18.25
CA THR A 20 2.40 15.07 -17.68
C THR A 20 3.38 15.15 -16.52
N PRO A 21 4.10 16.29 -16.34
CA PRO A 21 4.94 16.49 -15.17
C PRO A 21 4.11 16.36 -13.88
N ALA A 22 4.62 15.61 -12.90
CA ALA A 22 3.99 15.55 -11.59
C ALA A 22 4.03 16.93 -10.91
N SER A 23 2.97 17.28 -10.19
CA SER A 23 2.96 18.50 -9.39
C SER A 23 4.08 18.47 -8.33
N PRO A 24 4.65 19.63 -7.98
CA PRO A 24 5.67 19.70 -6.95
C PRO A 24 5.09 19.29 -5.59
N LEU A 25 5.84 18.51 -4.84
CA LEU A 25 5.55 18.17 -3.44
C LEU A 25 6.17 19.18 -2.48
N ASN A 26 5.85 19.07 -1.19
CA ASN A 26 6.40 19.95 -0.17
C ASN A 26 7.95 19.98 -0.24
N PRO A 27 8.58 21.15 -0.48
CA PRO A 27 10.02 21.26 -0.66
C PRO A 27 10.81 20.91 0.62
N ARG A 28 10.16 20.87 1.79
CA ARG A 28 10.78 20.46 3.06
C ARG A 28 10.97 18.95 3.19
N TRP A 29 10.21 18.14 2.47
CA TRP A 29 10.41 16.69 2.48
C TRP A 29 11.77 16.32 1.87
N SER A 30 12.31 15.16 2.19
CA SER A 30 13.58 14.74 1.58
C SER A 30 13.41 14.54 0.07
N PRO A 31 14.46 14.76 -0.74
CA PRO A 31 14.42 14.48 -2.18
C PRO A 31 13.98 13.04 -2.50
N ALA A 32 14.43 12.07 -1.69
CA ALA A 32 14.09 10.66 -1.84
C ALA A 32 12.59 10.40 -1.62
N VAL A 33 11.99 10.98 -0.58
CA VAL A 33 10.55 10.88 -0.31
C VAL A 33 9.76 11.48 -1.46
N ARG A 34 10.14 12.68 -1.93
CA ARG A 34 9.44 13.33 -3.05
C ARG A 34 9.50 12.48 -4.32
N GLN A 35 10.70 12.01 -4.67
CA GLN A 35 10.91 11.18 -5.85
C GLN A 35 10.08 9.90 -5.78
N ARG A 36 10.05 9.24 -4.62
CA ARG A 36 9.28 8.02 -4.41
C ARG A 36 7.77 8.24 -4.60
N LEU A 37 7.22 9.24 -3.92
CA LEU A 37 5.78 9.54 -3.99
C LEU A 37 5.36 9.97 -5.40
N GLN A 38 6.18 10.78 -6.07
CA GLN A 38 5.93 11.18 -7.47
C GLN A 38 6.05 9.99 -8.43
N ALA A 39 7.05 9.12 -8.25
CA ALA A 39 7.20 7.93 -9.10
C ALA A 39 6.05 6.94 -8.93
N ARG A 40 5.47 6.85 -7.72
CA ARG A 40 4.37 5.92 -7.41
C ARG A 40 3.01 6.47 -7.83
N TYR A 41 2.70 7.72 -7.49
CA TYR A 41 1.37 8.29 -7.64
C TYR A 41 1.25 9.32 -8.78
N GLY A 42 2.36 9.66 -9.44
CA GLY A 42 2.38 10.59 -10.57
C GLY A 42 1.77 11.95 -10.20
N SER A 43 0.86 12.44 -11.04
CA SER A 43 0.13 13.69 -10.81
C SER A 43 -0.76 13.67 -9.56
N LEU A 44 -1.12 12.49 -9.03
CA LEU A 44 -1.92 12.35 -7.82
C LEU A 44 -1.08 12.46 -6.54
N ALA A 45 0.26 12.47 -6.62
CA ALA A 45 1.11 12.49 -5.44
C ALA A 45 0.83 13.69 -4.53
N ALA A 46 0.70 14.89 -5.10
CA ALA A 46 0.45 16.12 -4.34
C ALA A 46 -0.90 16.11 -3.60
N PRO A 47 -2.05 15.88 -4.26
CA PRO A 47 -3.33 15.83 -3.56
C PRO A 47 -3.46 14.65 -2.60
N LEU A 48 -2.90 13.47 -2.93
CA LEU A 48 -2.98 12.29 -2.06
C LEU A 48 -2.15 12.43 -0.78
N CYS A 49 -0.97 13.07 -0.87
CA CYS A 49 -0.07 13.24 0.27
C CYS A 49 -0.30 14.57 1.00
N ALA A 50 -1.36 15.30 0.68
CA ALA A 50 -1.69 16.55 1.34
C ALA A 50 -1.97 16.29 2.83
N GLY A 51 -1.23 16.97 3.71
CA GLY A 51 -1.37 16.82 5.16
C GLY A 51 -0.56 15.68 5.79
N ALA A 52 0.31 15.00 5.02
CA ALA A 52 1.24 14.01 5.56
C ALA A 52 2.10 14.61 6.68
N GLN A 53 2.20 13.88 7.80
CA GLN A 53 3.08 14.19 8.92
C GLN A 53 4.44 13.52 8.72
N ASP A 54 5.45 13.94 9.49
CA ASP A 54 6.81 13.39 9.35
C ASP A 54 6.84 11.87 9.57
N GLU A 55 6.07 11.34 10.52
CA GLU A 55 5.96 9.90 10.79
C GLU A 55 5.37 9.08 9.62
N ASP A 56 4.51 9.70 8.81
CA ASP A 56 3.92 9.06 7.62
C ASP A 56 4.98 8.87 6.53
N LEU A 57 6.01 9.72 6.54
CA LEU A 57 7.07 9.78 5.54
C LEU A 57 8.32 9.00 5.93
N GLU A 58 8.28 8.28 7.05
CA GLU A 58 9.33 7.35 7.45
C GLU A 58 9.25 6.05 6.65
N CYS A 59 10.42 5.52 6.28
CA CYS A 59 10.52 4.20 5.67
C CYS A 59 10.30 3.10 6.72
N ILE A 60 9.56 2.06 6.34
CA ILE A 60 9.51 0.80 7.09
C ILE A 60 10.90 0.18 7.02
N ALA A 61 11.49 -0.06 8.19
CA ALA A 61 12.85 -0.58 8.34
C ALA A 61 13.11 -1.81 7.45
N GLY A 62 14.25 -1.82 6.74
CA GLY A 62 14.59 -2.86 5.77
C GLY A 62 13.92 -2.70 4.40
N THR A 63 13.12 -1.66 4.18
CA THR A 63 12.50 -1.36 2.88
C THR A 63 12.65 0.12 2.52
N GLN A 64 12.23 0.47 1.31
CA GLN A 64 12.04 1.87 0.91
C GLN A 64 10.57 2.32 1.02
N THR A 65 9.67 1.45 1.49
CA THR A 65 8.24 1.73 1.58
C THR A 65 7.95 2.67 2.73
N LEU A 66 7.26 3.77 2.44
CA LEU A 66 6.82 4.76 3.41
C LEU A 66 5.53 4.30 4.09
N TRP A 67 5.33 4.66 5.35
CA TRP A 67 4.10 4.34 6.07
C TRP A 67 2.85 4.91 5.40
N ILE A 68 2.94 6.11 4.81
CA ILE A 68 1.82 6.76 4.10
C ILE A 68 1.28 5.91 2.95
N GLU A 69 2.13 5.12 2.28
CA GLU A 69 1.72 4.31 1.14
C GLU A 69 0.70 3.24 1.53
N LEU A 70 0.72 2.76 2.77
CA LEU A 70 -0.22 1.75 3.25
C LEU A 70 -1.62 2.34 3.40
N ALA A 71 -1.71 3.51 4.03
CA ALA A 71 -2.98 4.23 4.16
C ALA A 71 -3.54 4.62 2.79
N LEU A 72 -2.70 5.11 1.87
CA LEU A 72 -3.09 5.43 0.50
C LEU A 72 -3.54 4.19 -0.28
N ALA A 73 -2.83 3.07 -0.16
CA ALA A 73 -3.22 1.83 -0.80
C ALA A 73 -4.56 1.30 -0.28
N ALA A 74 -4.74 1.29 1.05
CA ALA A 74 -5.99 0.89 1.69
C ALA A 74 -7.18 1.75 1.22
N ARG A 75 -6.96 3.06 1.05
CA ARG A 75 -8.01 4.01 0.66
C ARG A 75 -8.31 4.03 -0.84
N HIS A 76 -7.31 3.87 -1.70
CA HIS A 76 -7.42 4.20 -3.12
C HIS A 76 -7.08 3.05 -4.08
N GLU A 77 -6.51 1.94 -3.61
CA GLU A 77 -6.01 0.87 -4.47
C GLU A 77 -6.84 -0.43 -4.40
N ALA A 78 -8.12 -0.32 -4.00
CA ALA A 78 -9.12 -1.40 -3.96
C ALA A 78 -8.63 -2.65 -3.20
N VAL A 79 -8.25 -2.45 -1.94
CA VAL A 79 -7.83 -3.52 -1.03
C VAL A 79 -9.07 -4.21 -0.46
N GLU A 80 -9.29 -5.47 -0.85
CA GLU A 80 -10.36 -6.30 -0.28
C GLU A 80 -9.82 -7.31 0.74
N HIS A 81 -8.55 -7.65 0.60
CA HIS A 81 -7.85 -8.64 1.39
C HIS A 81 -6.47 -8.15 1.88
N LEU A 82 -5.98 -8.66 3.02
CA LEU A 82 -4.65 -8.28 3.52
C LEU A 82 -3.52 -8.61 2.54
N ASP A 83 -3.62 -9.69 1.76
CA ASP A 83 -2.64 -10.00 0.72
C ASP A 83 -2.69 -9.04 -0.49
N ASP A 84 -3.81 -8.38 -0.76
CA ASP A 84 -3.84 -7.29 -1.74
C ASP A 84 -2.93 -6.15 -1.29
N LEU A 85 -3.05 -5.75 -0.03
CA LEU A 85 -2.22 -4.71 0.56
C LEU A 85 -0.75 -5.13 0.62
N LEU A 86 -0.47 -6.29 1.23
CA LEU A 86 0.88 -6.65 1.66
C LEU A 86 1.69 -7.39 0.60
N LEU A 87 1.06 -8.15 -0.31
CA LEU A 87 1.80 -8.87 -1.36
C LEU A 87 1.74 -8.17 -2.71
N ARG A 88 0.67 -7.42 -3.01
CA ARG A 88 0.48 -6.80 -4.34
C ARG A 88 0.74 -5.29 -4.35
N ARG A 89 0.05 -4.50 -3.51
CA ARG A 89 0.14 -3.03 -3.53
C ARG A 89 1.45 -2.50 -2.96
N THR A 90 1.89 -3.05 -1.83
CA THR A 90 3.09 -2.57 -1.12
C THR A 90 4.27 -3.54 -1.22
N ARG A 91 4.00 -4.82 -1.50
CA ARG A 91 4.98 -5.93 -1.56
C ARG A 91 5.76 -6.15 -0.25
N LEU A 92 5.31 -5.58 0.86
CA LEU A 92 5.95 -5.75 2.18
C LEU A 92 6.06 -7.22 2.57
N GLY A 93 5.05 -8.04 2.28
CA GLY A 93 5.08 -9.46 2.59
C GLY A 93 6.12 -10.27 1.79
N LEU A 94 6.70 -9.68 0.75
CA LEU A 94 7.81 -10.27 -0.02
C LEU A 94 9.18 -9.75 0.42
N LEU A 95 9.23 -8.50 0.88
CA LEU A 95 10.48 -7.81 1.21
C LEU A 95 10.90 -8.02 2.66
N LEU A 96 9.94 -8.23 3.56
CA LEU A 96 10.17 -8.39 4.98
C LEU A 96 10.02 -9.85 5.40
N ALA A 97 10.79 -10.21 6.43
CA ALA A 97 10.73 -11.54 7.01
C ALA A 97 9.29 -11.88 7.43
N HIS A 98 8.94 -13.17 7.24
CA HIS A 98 7.67 -13.74 7.69
C HIS A 98 6.45 -12.94 7.22
N GLY A 99 6.47 -12.43 5.99
CA GLY A 99 5.31 -11.75 5.42
C GLY A 99 4.98 -10.41 6.07
N ALA A 100 5.94 -9.73 6.70
CA ALA A 100 5.72 -8.49 7.46
C ALA A 100 4.73 -8.62 8.63
N LEU A 101 4.50 -9.85 9.14
CA LEU A 101 3.52 -10.12 10.19
C LEU A 101 3.78 -9.32 11.48
N GLN A 102 5.04 -9.03 11.81
CA GLN A 102 5.42 -8.19 12.95
C GLN A 102 4.85 -6.76 12.89
N HIS A 103 4.52 -6.26 11.70
CA HIS A 103 4.04 -4.89 11.52
C HIS A 103 2.51 -4.78 11.54
N LEU A 104 1.77 -5.89 11.65
CA LEU A 104 0.31 -5.89 11.60
C LEU A 104 -0.36 -4.91 12.58
N PRO A 105 0.13 -4.69 13.81
CA PRO A 105 -0.46 -3.69 14.71
C PRO A 105 -0.44 -2.27 14.14
N ARG A 106 0.72 -1.81 13.64
CA ARG A 106 0.85 -0.47 13.01
C ARG A 106 0.11 -0.40 11.69
N ILE A 107 0.14 -1.47 10.89
CA ILE A 107 -0.61 -1.57 9.64
C ILE A 107 -2.12 -1.43 9.91
N ARG A 108 -2.64 -2.08 10.95
CA ARG A 108 -4.04 -1.94 11.37
C ARG A 108 -4.39 -0.50 11.70
N GLN A 109 -3.56 0.15 12.52
CA GLN A 109 -3.76 1.54 12.94
C GLN A 109 -3.90 2.48 11.73
N LEU A 110 -3.07 2.29 10.71
CA LEU A 110 -3.06 3.13 9.50
C LEU A 110 -4.18 2.77 8.52
N CYS A 111 -4.46 1.48 8.32
CA CYS A 111 -5.33 1.03 7.24
C CYS A 111 -6.79 0.83 7.64
N ALA A 112 -7.07 0.39 8.87
CA ALA A 112 -8.43 0.07 9.30
C ALA A 112 -9.44 1.23 9.10
N PRO A 113 -9.08 2.51 9.35
CA PRO A 113 -9.98 3.64 9.11
C PRO A 113 -10.43 3.79 7.64
N HIS A 114 -9.68 3.22 6.69
CA HIS A 114 -9.94 3.36 5.26
C HIS A 114 -10.62 2.13 4.64
N LEU A 115 -10.50 0.96 5.27
CA LEU A 115 -10.98 -0.31 4.72
C LEU A 115 -12.46 -0.58 5.05
N GLY A 116 -13.01 0.06 6.07
CA GLY A 116 -14.38 -0.18 6.53
C GLY A 116 -14.59 -1.60 7.09
N TRP A 117 -13.53 -2.28 7.50
CA TRP A 117 -13.59 -3.61 8.08
C TRP A 117 -13.98 -3.53 9.55
N SER A 118 -14.78 -4.49 10.01
CA SER A 118 -14.99 -4.72 11.44
C SER A 118 -13.75 -5.35 12.07
N ASP A 119 -13.66 -5.29 13.39
CA ASP A 119 -12.62 -6.00 14.13
C ASP A 119 -12.64 -7.52 13.88
N ALA A 120 -13.84 -8.09 13.72
CA ALA A 120 -14.00 -9.50 13.34
C ALA A 120 -13.40 -9.79 11.96
N ARG A 121 -13.71 -8.97 10.94
CA ARG A 121 -13.12 -9.11 9.60
C ARG A 121 -11.60 -8.93 9.65
N TRP A 122 -11.08 -8.01 10.46
CA TRP A 122 -9.64 -7.83 10.62
C TRP A 122 -8.96 -9.10 11.17
N GLN A 123 -9.56 -9.76 12.15
CA GLN A 123 -9.03 -11.01 12.72
C GLN A 123 -9.10 -12.16 11.72
N GLU A 124 -10.21 -12.31 11.00
CA GLU A 124 -10.36 -13.30 9.93
C GLU A 124 -9.30 -13.12 8.84
N GLU A 125 -9.12 -11.89 8.36
CA GLU A 125 -8.11 -11.56 7.36
C GLU A 125 -6.69 -11.79 7.87
N THR A 126 -6.41 -11.47 9.13
CA THR A 126 -5.12 -11.74 9.76
C THR A 126 -4.83 -13.24 9.81
N ALA A 127 -5.80 -14.06 10.23
CA ALA A 127 -5.66 -15.51 10.27
C ALA A 127 -5.46 -16.09 8.85
N ARG A 128 -6.25 -15.63 7.87
CA ARG A 128 -6.13 -16.01 6.46
C ARG A 128 -4.75 -15.66 5.90
N TYR A 129 -4.26 -14.45 6.17
CA TYR A 129 -2.95 -14.00 5.72
C TYR A 129 -1.80 -14.79 6.37
N ARG A 130 -1.87 -15.08 7.68
CA ARG A 130 -0.88 -15.93 8.37
C ARG A 130 -0.80 -17.32 7.74
N ALA A 131 -1.95 -17.94 7.46
CA ALA A 131 -1.99 -19.24 6.79
C ALA A 131 -1.37 -19.20 5.38
N LEU A 132 -1.66 -18.15 4.61
CA LEU A 132 -1.11 -17.93 3.28
C LEU A 132 0.42 -17.78 3.31
N ILE A 133 0.95 -16.98 4.24
CA ILE A 133 2.40 -16.82 4.41
C ILE A 133 3.04 -18.15 4.80
N ALA A 134 2.47 -18.86 5.77
CA ALA A 134 2.98 -20.16 6.22
C ALA A 134 3.05 -21.19 5.09
N ALA A 135 2.04 -21.22 4.21
CA ALA A 135 1.95 -22.19 3.13
C ALA A 135 2.85 -21.87 1.93
N HIS A 136 3.07 -20.60 1.62
CA HIS A 136 3.62 -20.20 0.30
C HIS A 136 4.79 -19.22 0.33
N TYR A 137 5.05 -18.56 1.45
CA TYR A 137 6.06 -17.48 1.56
C TYR A 137 7.05 -17.71 2.71
N GLN A 138 7.26 -18.97 3.09
CA GLN A 138 8.28 -19.39 4.04
C GLN A 138 9.32 -20.28 3.35
N LEU A 139 10.52 -20.32 3.90
CA LEU A 139 11.51 -21.32 3.52
C LEU A 139 11.05 -22.72 3.96
N PRO A 140 11.31 -23.77 3.16
CA PRO A 140 11.02 -25.14 3.57
C PRO A 140 11.67 -25.45 4.93
N GLY A 141 10.87 -25.94 5.89
CA GLY A 141 11.33 -26.29 7.23
C GLY A 141 11.47 -25.12 8.22
N ALA A 142 11.13 -23.88 7.82
CA ALA A 142 11.08 -22.75 8.74
C ALA A 142 9.92 -22.92 9.74
N LYS A 143 10.20 -22.70 11.03
CA LYS A 143 9.14 -22.59 12.04
C LYS A 143 8.43 -21.24 11.89
N PRO A 144 7.09 -21.19 11.96
CA PRO A 144 6.38 -19.92 12.05
C PRO A 144 6.85 -19.17 13.29
N PRO A 145 7.07 -17.85 13.21
CA PRO A 145 7.37 -17.06 14.40
C PRO A 145 6.10 -16.93 15.24
N GLU A 146 6.30 -16.97 16.56
CA GLU A 146 5.28 -16.55 17.52
C GLU A 146 5.34 -15.02 17.58
N PHE A 147 4.25 -14.37 17.19
CA PHE A 147 4.09 -12.93 17.29
C PHE A 147 3.08 -12.67 18.40
N GLU A 148 3.51 -12.03 19.49
CA GLU A 148 2.62 -11.52 20.55
C GLU A 148 1.75 -10.35 20.06
#